data_AF-A0A2G1YM84-F1
#
_entry.id   AF-A0A2G1YM84-F1
#
_cell.length_a   1.000
_cell.length_b   1.000
_cell.length_c   1.000
_cell.angle_alpha   90.00
_cell.angle_beta   90.00
_cell.angle_gamma   90.00
#
_symmetry.space_group_name_H-M   'P 1'
#
loop_
_entity.id
_entity.type
_entity.pdbx_description
1 polymer ?
#
loop_
_entity_poly.entity_id
_entity_poly.type
_entity_poly.pdbx_seq_one_letter_code
_entity_poly.pdbx_strand_id
1 'polypeptide(L)'
;MVNKKDIIFQSYSWSYGTTSFRVSELKYKIERQLIRLKELWDEYPTSTWIEIQDIYFDILVEEGLSKSTSKNKAKDARQKTSSLKDLGLITEDRKITNIGETLYKINKKNKLNIDNIFGVKNDNFIYFKQLLKIEFSKFSNSRSYSKFK
;
A
#
# COMPACT_ATOMS: atom_id res chain seq x y z
N MET A 1 35.35 -41.15 4.41
CA MET A 1 34.82 -40.23 5.46
C MET A 1 34.12 -39.08 4.76
N VAL A 2 32.79 -39.01 4.84
CA VAL A 2 31.99 -37.98 4.15
C VAL A 2 32.08 -36.69 4.95
N ASN A 3 32.63 -35.65 4.33
CA ASN A 3 32.85 -34.34 4.93
C ASN A 3 31.48 -33.63 5.08
N LYS A 4 30.92 -33.64 6.30
CA LYS A 4 29.63 -33.03 6.60
C LYS A 4 29.85 -31.51 6.65
N LYS A 5 29.45 -30.79 5.59
CA LYS A 5 29.46 -29.32 5.59
C LYS A 5 28.52 -28.85 6.69
N ASP A 6 29.06 -28.18 7.70
CA ASP A 6 28.30 -27.53 8.76
C ASP A 6 27.40 -26.45 8.15
N ILE A 7 26.09 -26.61 8.28
CA ILE A 7 25.11 -25.63 7.83
C ILE A 7 25.10 -24.50 8.86
N ILE A 8 25.73 -23.38 8.53
CA ILE A 8 25.77 -22.19 9.38
C ILE A 8 24.39 -21.51 9.31
N PHE A 9 23.75 -21.31 10.46
CA PHE A 9 22.45 -20.63 10.54
C PHE A 9 22.61 -19.16 10.09
N GLN A 10 22.05 -18.81 8.94
CA GLN A 10 21.96 -17.42 8.48
C GLN A 10 20.62 -16.84 8.89
N SER A 11 20.62 -15.95 9.87
CA SER A 11 19.44 -15.18 10.24
C SER A 11 19.21 -14.07 9.21
N TYR A 12 18.21 -14.24 8.37
CA TYR A 12 17.71 -13.14 7.53
C TYR A 12 16.77 -12.28 8.38
N SER A 13 17.17 -11.04 8.68
CA SER A 13 16.30 -10.05 9.32
C SER A 13 15.57 -9.24 8.26
N TRP A 14 14.25 -9.21 8.33
CA TRP A 14 13.38 -8.52 7.39
C TRP A 14 13.09 -7.12 7.94
N SER A 15 13.69 -6.07 7.37
CA SER A 15 13.29 -4.68 7.68
C SER A 15 12.29 -4.20 6.62
N TYR A 16 10.99 -4.41 6.88
CA TYR A 16 9.93 -3.86 6.03
C TYR A 16 9.34 -2.58 6.65
N GLY A 17 9.29 -1.52 5.85
CA GLY A 17 8.71 -0.23 6.22
C GLY A 17 9.73 0.78 6.75
N THR A 18 9.42 2.07 6.52
CA THR A 18 10.07 3.18 7.24
C THR A 18 9.52 3.22 8.67
N THR A 19 10.15 3.94 9.61
CA THR A 19 9.62 4.11 10.99
C THR A 19 8.17 4.61 11.05
N SER A 20 7.63 5.12 9.93
CA SER A 20 6.21 5.43 9.74
C SER A 20 5.27 4.22 9.68
N PHE A 21 5.76 2.97 9.66
CA PHE A 21 4.93 1.75 9.69
C PHE A 21 4.60 1.22 11.10
N ARG A 22 5.24 1.74 12.17
CA ARG A 22 4.88 1.43 13.57
C ARG A 22 3.67 2.24 14.01
N VAL A 23 2.54 2.01 13.35
CA VAL A 23 1.33 2.81 13.54
C VAL A 23 0.18 1.90 13.94
N SER A 24 -0.49 2.25 15.04
CA SER A 24 -1.76 1.63 15.42
C SER A 24 -2.76 1.76 14.27
N GLU A 25 -3.51 0.68 14.01
CA GLU A 25 -4.57 0.66 12.99
C GLU A 25 -4.06 0.93 11.56
N LEU A 26 -2.88 0.43 11.21
CA LEU A 26 -2.27 0.57 9.88
C LEU A 26 -3.24 0.27 8.73
N LYS A 27 -3.95 -0.86 8.81
CA LYS A 27 -4.94 -1.27 7.80
C LYS A 27 -6.02 -0.21 7.59
N TYR A 28 -6.60 0.28 8.68
CA TYR A 28 -7.62 1.33 8.63
C TYR A 28 -7.09 2.59 7.95
N LYS A 29 -5.87 3.02 8.28
CA LYS A 29 -5.26 4.21 7.67
C LYS A 29 -4.99 4.04 6.17
N ILE A 30 -4.55 2.85 5.73
CA ILE A 30 -4.36 2.56 4.30
C ILE A 30 -5.70 2.62 3.57
N GLU A 31 -6.73 1.99 4.12
CA GLU A 31 -8.07 1.96 3.52
C GLU A 31 -8.69 3.36 3.45
N ARG A 32 -8.59 4.16 4.51
CA ARG A 32 -9.04 5.55 4.52
C ARG A 32 -8.29 6.39 3.48
N GLN A 33 -6.97 6.28 3.42
CA GLN A 33 -6.18 6.98 2.40
C GLN A 33 -6.58 6.61 0.98
N LEU A 34 -6.90 5.34 0.73
CA LEU A 34 -7.35 4.86 -0.57
C LEU A 34 -8.74 5.39 -0.94
N ILE A 35 -9.67 5.43 0.01
CA ILE A 35 -11.00 6.00 -0.17
C ILE A 35 -10.88 7.48 -0.54
N ARG A 36 -10.12 8.26 0.24
CA ARG A 36 -9.94 9.70 -0.03
C ARG A 36 -9.24 9.97 -1.34
N LEU A 37 -8.25 9.15 -1.69
CA LEU A 37 -7.60 9.27 -2.99
C LEU A 37 -8.58 9.00 -4.14
N LYS A 38 -9.51 8.04 -3.99
CA LYS A 38 -10.54 7.77 -5.00
C LYS A 38 -11.48 8.96 -5.16
N GLU A 39 -11.97 9.49 -4.05
CA GLU A 39 -12.88 10.65 -4.02
C GLU A 39 -12.23 11.88 -4.65
N LEU A 40 -10.96 12.15 -4.34
CA LEU A 40 -10.20 13.24 -4.95
C LEU A 40 -10.10 13.10 -6.48
N TRP A 41 -9.86 11.89 -6.99
CA TRP A 41 -9.83 11.64 -8.43
C TRP A 41 -11.21 11.74 -9.09
N ASP A 42 -12.29 11.50 -8.34
CA ASP A 42 -13.66 11.69 -8.82
C ASP A 42 -14.03 13.18 -8.89
N GLU A 43 -13.49 14.02 -8.00
CA GLU A 43 -13.63 15.48 -8.04
C GLU A 43 -12.77 16.14 -9.12
N TYR A 44 -11.56 15.64 -9.35
CA TYR A 44 -10.59 16.20 -10.30
C TYR A 44 -10.11 15.16 -11.34
N PRO A 45 -10.99 14.73 -12.27
CA PRO A 45 -10.69 13.64 -13.20
C PRO A 45 -9.65 13.99 -14.27
N THR A 46 -9.49 15.29 -14.61
CA THR A 46 -8.59 15.77 -15.67
C THR A 46 -7.25 16.30 -15.16
N SER A 47 -7.11 16.47 -13.84
CA SER A 47 -5.92 17.06 -13.22
C SER A 47 -4.74 16.09 -13.15
N THR A 48 -3.54 16.65 -12.99
CA THR A 48 -2.33 15.85 -12.78
C THR A 48 -2.04 15.69 -11.29
N TRP A 49 -1.42 14.56 -10.88
CA TRP A 49 -1.05 14.33 -9.46
C TRP A 49 -0.27 15.50 -8.83
N ILE A 50 0.58 16.18 -9.62
CA ILE A 50 1.39 17.33 -9.16
C ILE A 50 0.52 18.50 -8.68
N GLU A 51 -0.65 18.69 -9.28
CA GLU A 51 -1.57 19.79 -8.96
C GLU A 51 -2.44 19.43 -7.74
N ILE A 52 -2.87 18.18 -7.65
CA ILE A 52 -3.79 17.72 -6.59
C ILE A 52 -3.08 17.22 -5.33
N GLN A 53 -1.75 17.03 -5.34
CA GLN A 53 -1.00 16.46 -4.20
C GLN A 53 -1.09 17.33 -2.93
N ASP A 54 -1.16 18.66 -3.08
CA ASP A 54 -1.24 19.58 -1.94
C ASP A 54 -2.66 19.55 -1.33
N ILE A 55 -3.68 19.53 -2.19
CA ILE A 55 -5.09 19.37 -1.80
C ILE A 55 -5.28 18.04 -1.07
N TYR A 56 -4.72 16.96 -1.61
CA TYR A 56 -4.75 15.64 -0.97
C TYR A 56 -4.15 15.68 0.44
N PHE A 57 -3.02 16.36 0.61
CA PHE A 57 -2.38 16.45 1.91
C PHE A 57 -3.23 17.24 2.92
N ASP A 58 -3.87 18.31 2.48
CA ASP A 58 -4.74 19.11 3.32
C ASP A 58 -5.95 18.28 3.81
N ILE A 59 -6.57 17.50 2.93
CA ILE A 59 -7.63 16.53 3.30
C ILE A 59 -7.13 15.52 4.35
N LEU A 60 -5.91 14.99 4.19
CA LEU A 60 -5.33 14.05 5.15
C LEU A 60 -5.04 14.68 6.52
N VAL A 61 -4.72 15.97 6.56
CA VAL A 61 -4.52 16.72 7.80
C VAL A 61 -5.86 16.97 8.50
N GLU A 62 -6.89 17.38 7.75
CA GLU A 62 -8.25 17.59 8.27
C GLU A 62 -8.82 16.33 8.92
N GLU A 63 -8.58 15.16 8.32
CA GLU A 63 -9.01 13.87 8.89
C GLU A 63 -8.14 13.36 10.06
N GLY A 64 -7.06 14.05 10.42
CA GLY A 64 -6.12 13.61 11.45
C GLY A 64 -5.26 12.39 11.05
N LEU A 65 -5.21 12.04 9.76
CA LEU A 65 -4.36 10.97 9.23
C LEU A 65 -2.88 11.40 9.13
N SER A 66 -2.64 12.70 9.03
CA SER A 66 -1.31 13.31 9.06
C SER A 66 -1.28 14.52 9.98
N LYS A 67 -0.07 14.90 10.42
CA LYS A 67 0.17 16.14 11.15
C LYS A 67 0.61 17.21 10.16
N SER A 68 0.15 18.45 10.34
CA SER A 68 0.60 19.64 9.61
C SER A 68 2.00 20.06 10.06
N THR A 69 3.00 19.21 9.85
CA THR A 69 4.33 19.42 10.45
C THR A 69 5.33 20.05 9.48
N SER A 70 5.12 19.97 8.17
CA SER A 70 6.14 20.40 7.20
C SER A 70 5.78 21.64 6.39
N LYS A 71 6.82 22.38 6.00
CA LYS A 71 6.76 23.46 5.00
C LYS A 71 6.55 22.93 3.57
N ASN A 72 6.66 21.62 3.34
CA ASN A 72 6.64 21.02 2.00
C ASN A 72 5.60 19.88 1.94
N LYS A 73 4.34 20.29 1.71
CA LYS A 73 3.16 19.40 1.63
C LYS A 73 3.32 18.33 0.55
N ALA A 74 3.83 18.69 -0.63
CA ALA A 74 4.09 17.77 -1.73
C ALA A 74 5.01 16.59 -1.34
N LYS A 75 6.06 16.83 -0.54
CA LYS A 75 6.95 15.76 -0.08
C LYS A 75 6.21 14.78 0.85
N ASP A 76 5.42 15.31 1.78
CA ASP A 76 4.70 14.48 2.74
C ASP A 76 3.57 13.69 2.06
N ALA A 77 2.86 14.29 1.11
CA ALA A 77 1.88 13.60 0.27
C ALA A 77 2.51 12.40 -0.46
N ARG A 78 3.73 12.58 -1.00
CA ARG A 78 4.48 11.50 -1.65
C ARG A 78 4.87 10.39 -0.69
N GLN A 79 5.28 10.73 0.53
CA GLN A 79 5.66 9.75 1.56
C GLN A 79 4.45 8.95 2.05
N LYS A 80 3.26 9.56 2.12
CA LYS A 80 2.02 8.84 2.47
C LYS A 80 1.58 7.91 1.35
N THR A 81 1.59 8.41 0.11
CA THR A 81 1.17 7.64 -1.06
C THR A 81 2.18 6.57 -1.50
N SER A 82 3.48 6.70 -1.15
CA SER A 82 4.48 5.69 -1.52
C SER A 82 4.13 4.32 -0.95
N SER A 83 3.63 4.25 0.29
CA SER A 83 3.21 2.99 0.91
C SER A 83 2.07 2.31 0.15
N LEU A 84 1.10 3.08 -0.36
CA LEU A 84 -0.01 2.54 -1.16
C LEU A 84 0.49 2.00 -2.51
N LYS A 85 1.50 2.66 -3.08
CA LYS A 85 2.13 2.25 -4.34
C LYS A 85 2.93 0.96 -4.14
N ASP A 86 3.71 0.88 -3.06
CA ASP A 86 4.53 -0.30 -2.74
C ASP A 86 3.66 -1.53 -2.44
N LEU A 87 2.46 -1.34 -1.90
CA LEU A 87 1.44 -2.38 -1.74
C LEU A 87 0.73 -2.79 -3.05
N GLY A 88 1.02 -2.10 -4.16
CA GLY A 88 0.37 -2.35 -5.45
C GLY A 88 -1.09 -1.91 -5.51
N LEU A 89 -1.55 -1.06 -4.60
CA LEU A 89 -2.93 -0.54 -4.59
C LEU A 89 -3.11 0.59 -5.61
N ILE A 90 -2.04 1.36 -5.85
CA ILE A 90 -2.00 2.47 -6.80
C ILE A 90 -0.83 2.33 -7.77
N THR A 91 -0.96 2.99 -8.92
CA THR A 91 0.06 3.08 -9.96
C THR A 91 1.13 4.13 -9.63
N GLU A 92 2.18 4.20 -10.46
CA GLU A 92 3.21 5.25 -10.37
C GLU A 92 2.61 6.66 -10.39
N ASP A 93 1.62 6.90 -11.24
CA ASP A 93 0.90 8.17 -11.35
C ASP A 93 -0.17 8.37 -10.26
N ARG A 94 -0.15 7.54 -9.21
CA ARG A 94 -1.10 7.58 -8.08
C ARG A 94 -2.56 7.37 -8.48
N LYS A 95 -2.81 6.77 -9.65
CA LYS A 95 -4.13 6.27 -10.05
C LYS A 95 -4.40 4.92 -9.41
N ILE A 96 -5.65 4.65 -9.07
CA ILE A 96 -6.05 3.41 -8.41
C ILE A 96 -5.95 2.22 -9.37
N THR A 97 -5.38 1.11 -8.91
CA THR A 97 -5.31 -0.15 -9.66
C THR A 97 -6.59 -0.97 -9.50
N ASN A 98 -6.78 -2.01 -10.32
CA ASN A 98 -7.87 -2.97 -10.15
C ASN A 98 -7.90 -3.57 -8.73
N ILE A 99 -6.74 -3.83 -8.13
CA ILE A 99 -6.65 -4.34 -6.76
C ILE A 99 -7.16 -3.30 -5.77
N GLY A 100 -6.70 -2.05 -5.89
CA GLY A 100 -7.17 -0.96 -5.05
C GLY A 100 -8.69 -0.75 -5.17
N GLU A 101 -9.23 -0.88 -6.39
CA GLU A 101 -10.66 -0.76 -6.64
C GLU A 101 -11.47 -1.92 -6.03
N THR A 102 -10.93 -3.16 -6.06
CA THR A 102 -11.57 -4.30 -5.37
C THR A 102 -11.60 -4.08 -3.86
N LEU A 103 -10.51 -3.58 -3.28
CA LEU A 103 -10.43 -3.27 -1.85
C LEU A 103 -11.41 -2.14 -1.47
N TYR A 104 -11.49 -1.09 -2.28
CA TYR A 104 -12.48 -0.02 -2.12
C TYR A 104 -13.91 -0.55 -2.12
N LYS A 105 -14.26 -1.42 -3.08
CA LYS A 105 -15.59 -2.04 -3.19
C LYS A 105 -15.91 -2.90 -1.97
N ILE A 106 -14.94 -3.63 -1.43
CA ILE A 106 -15.10 -4.45 -0.22
C ILE A 106 -15.36 -3.55 1.00
N ASN A 107 -14.56 -2.50 1.18
CA ASN A 107 -14.71 -1.56 2.28
C ASN A 107 -16.07 -0.84 2.22
N LYS A 108 -16.47 -0.33 1.04
CA LYS A 108 -17.79 0.32 0.86
C LYS A 108 -18.98 -0.60 1.12
N LYS A 109 -18.86 -1.89 0.79
CA LYS A 109 -19.94 -2.86 1.01
C LYS A 109 -20.10 -3.28 2.47
N ASN A 110 -19.10 -3.04 3.34
CA ASN A 110 -19.09 -3.44 4.76
C ASN A 110 -19.51 -4.90 5.01
N LYS A 111 -19.35 -5.79 4.02
CA LYS A 111 -19.71 -7.21 4.15
C LYS A 111 -18.51 -7.98 4.66
N LEU A 112 -18.68 -8.65 5.81
CA LEU A 112 -17.76 -9.63 6.36
C LEU A 112 -17.82 -10.92 5.52
N ASN A 113 -17.39 -10.84 4.27
CA ASN A 113 -17.29 -12.00 3.41
C ASN A 113 -15.98 -12.72 3.72
N ILE A 114 -16.11 -13.97 4.15
CA ILE A 114 -15.03 -14.93 4.32
C ILE A 114 -15.25 -15.97 3.23
N ASP A 115 -14.53 -15.80 2.11
CA ASP A 115 -14.65 -16.67 0.93
C ASP A 115 -13.26 -17.01 0.39
N ASN A 116 -12.46 -17.65 1.26
CA ASN A 116 -11.14 -18.14 0.91
C ASN A 116 -10.74 -19.36 1.75
N ILE A 117 -9.78 -20.12 1.24
CA ILE A 117 -9.27 -21.37 1.82
C ILE A 117 -8.72 -21.17 3.24
N PHE A 118 -8.26 -19.95 3.55
CA PHE A 118 -7.70 -19.62 4.87
C PHE A 118 -8.75 -19.22 5.90
N GLY A 119 -10.03 -19.08 5.50
CA GLY A 119 -11.10 -18.65 6.40
C GLY A 119 -10.90 -17.22 6.95
N VAL A 120 -10.09 -16.40 6.28
CA VAL A 120 -9.84 -15.01 6.70
C VAL A 120 -10.79 -14.05 5.99
N LYS A 121 -10.92 -12.82 6.50
CA LYS A 121 -11.69 -11.79 5.82
C LYS A 121 -11.10 -11.50 4.43
N ASN A 122 -11.96 -11.23 3.44
CA ASN A 122 -11.53 -11.03 2.05
C ASN A 122 -10.60 -9.83 1.85
N ASP A 123 -10.75 -8.78 2.66
CA ASP A 123 -9.82 -7.63 2.69
C ASP A 123 -8.40 -8.08 3.10
N ASN A 124 -8.27 -8.84 4.19
CA ASN A 124 -7.02 -9.42 4.66
C ASN A 124 -6.42 -10.38 3.63
N PHE A 125 -7.26 -11.15 2.94
CA PHE A 125 -6.82 -12.06 1.90
C PHE A 125 -6.21 -11.31 0.71
N ILE A 126 -6.72 -10.13 0.35
CA ILE A 126 -6.11 -9.28 -0.69
C ILE A 126 -4.73 -8.80 -0.24
N TYR A 127 -4.60 -8.28 0.99
CA TYR A 127 -3.30 -7.87 1.52
C TYR A 127 -2.30 -9.03 1.53
N PHE A 128 -2.76 -10.22 1.93
CA PHE A 128 -1.94 -11.43 1.90
C PHE A 128 -1.46 -11.77 0.48
N LYS A 129 -2.36 -11.72 -0.51
CA LYS A 129 -1.97 -11.90 -1.92
C LYS A 129 -0.96 -10.87 -2.40
N GLN A 130 -1.10 -9.60 -2.00
CA GLN A 130 -0.10 -8.58 -2.37
C GLN A 130 1.24 -8.84 -1.71
N LEU A 131 1.25 -9.28 -0.45
CA LEU A 131 2.47 -9.64 0.24
C LEU A 131 3.22 -10.77 -0.48
N LEU A 132 2.51 -11.77 -0.98
CA LEU A 132 3.11 -12.87 -1.76
C LEU A 132 3.68 -12.43 -3.13
N LYS A 133 3.20 -11.32 -3.69
CA LYS A 133 3.71 -10.74 -4.95
C LYS A 133 5.01 -9.95 -4.77
N ILE A 134 5.41 -9.69 -3.54
CA ILE A 134 6.66 -8.97 -3.26
C ILE A 134 7.81 -9.94 -3.51
N GLU A 135 8.41 -9.85 -4.69
CA GLU A 135 9.61 -10.59 -5.06
C GLU A 135 10.86 -9.80 -4.66
N PHE A 136 11.72 -10.40 -3.83
CA PHE A 136 13.01 -9.82 -3.44
C PHE A 136 14.10 -10.20 -4.46
N SER A 137 13.90 -9.93 -5.75
CA SER A 137 14.95 -10.18 -6.74
C SER A 137 15.99 -9.05 -6.70
N LYS A 138 17.22 -9.40 -6.34
CA LYS A 138 18.38 -8.49 -6.21
C LYS A 138 18.80 -7.79 -7.52
N PHE A 139 18.06 -7.99 -8.61
CA PHE A 139 18.43 -7.60 -9.98
C PHE A 139 17.31 -6.94 -10.81
N SER A 140 16.14 -6.62 -10.25
CA SER A 140 15.11 -5.92 -11.02
C SER A 140 15.15 -4.41 -10.76
N ASN A 141 15.93 -3.70 -11.58
CA ASN A 141 15.76 -2.25 -11.77
C ASN A 141 14.41 -1.89 -12.45
N SER A 142 13.54 -2.88 -12.67
CA SER A 142 12.16 -2.73 -13.11
C SER A 142 11.23 -3.41 -12.09
N ARG A 143 10.58 -2.62 -11.23
CA ARG A 143 9.45 -3.06 -10.39
C ARG A 143 8.27 -3.44 -11.30
N SER A 144 8.34 -4.58 -11.95
CA SER A 144 7.27 -5.14 -12.76
C SER A 144 6.58 -6.24 -11.96
N TYR A 145 5.33 -6.01 -11.57
CA TYR A 145 4.53 -7.00 -10.86
C TYR A 145 4.22 -8.17 -11.80
N SER A 146 4.62 -9.40 -11.41
CA SER A 146 4.27 -10.61 -12.13
C SER A 146 2.74 -10.84 -12.07
N LYS A 147 2.09 -10.96 -13.24
CA LYS A 147 0.68 -11.37 -13.34
C LYS A 147 0.59 -12.85 -13.01
N PHE A 148 -0.02 -13.17 -11.87
CA PHE A 148 -0.47 -14.53 -11.61
C PHE A 148 -1.59 -14.88 -12.59
N LYS A 149 -1.38 -15.94 -13.37
CA LYS A 149 -2.40 -16.58 -14.21
C LYS A 149 -3.42 -17.32 -13.35
#